data_AF-A0A1V8TGL4-F1
#
_entry.id   AF-A0A1V8TGL4-F1
#
_cell.length_a   1.000
_cell.length_b   1.000
_cell.length_c   1.000
_cell.angle_alpha   90.00
_cell.angle_beta   90.00
_cell.angle_gamma   90.00
#
_symmetry.space_group_name_H-M   'P 1'
#
loop_
_entity.id
_entity.type
_entity.pdbx_description
1 polymer ?
#
loop_
_entity_poly.entity_id
_entity_poly.type
_entity_poly.pdbx_seq_one_letter_code
_entity_poly.pdbx_strand_id
1 'polypeptide(L)'
;MSKDDPEPGYLLPHTTKGREAAAFLSYVVDYYDVLPRYSIFVHGGDKQRHNDLLYLNSQLLPNLRHAAIDAAGYVNLRCDTIPGCPVAVTPHDFTKEDAAKKLDPRAKFAAIYAELFNVSIAEVPRNIGGVCCAQFAVHRDRIRQRPRGDYVRMMHWMAMTRQTDTFGIGWVMEKLWHVVFGMESVQ
;
A
#
# COMPACT_ATOMS: atom_id res chain seq x y z
N MET A 1 -2.19 26.78 11.78
CA MET A 1 -1.50 25.50 11.52
C MET A 1 -1.04 25.51 10.09
N SER A 2 0.22 25.18 9.84
CA SER A 2 0.69 24.90 8.49
C SER A 2 -0.21 23.81 7.87
N LYS A 3 -0.42 23.82 6.54
CA LYS A 3 -1.14 22.74 5.84
C LYS A 3 -0.46 21.37 6.02
N ASP A 4 0.79 21.38 6.48
CA ASP A 4 1.65 20.20 6.58
C ASP A 4 1.69 19.60 8.00
N ASP A 5 1.11 20.29 9.01
CA ASP A 5 1.07 19.78 10.38
C ASP A 5 -0.29 19.10 10.65
N PRO A 6 -0.32 17.80 11.00
CA PRO A 6 -1.55 17.15 11.41
C PRO A 6 -2.10 17.77 12.70
N GLU A 7 -3.37 17.51 12.98
CA GLU A 7 -3.99 17.94 14.23
C GLU A 7 -3.21 17.39 15.46
N PRO A 8 -3.15 18.13 16.57
CA PRO A 8 -2.47 17.66 17.78
C PRO A 8 -3.01 16.29 18.23
N GLY A 9 -2.09 15.36 18.53
CA GLY A 9 -2.43 14.00 18.95
C GLY A 9 -2.53 12.97 17.82
N TYR A 10 -2.43 13.39 16.57
CA TYR A 10 -2.36 12.47 15.42
C TYR A 10 -0.90 12.12 15.09
N LEU A 11 -0.73 10.97 14.43
CA LEU A 11 0.57 10.50 13.96
C LEU A 11 1.17 11.49 12.95
N LEU A 12 2.42 11.89 13.17
CA LEU A 12 3.25 12.59 12.20
C LEU A 12 3.94 11.55 11.29
N PRO A 13 3.64 11.50 9.98
CA PRO A 13 4.33 10.58 9.09
C PRO A 13 5.83 10.90 8.99
N HIS A 14 6.67 9.87 8.83
CA HIS A 14 8.13 10.03 8.71
C HIS A 14 8.56 10.78 7.44
N THR A 15 7.65 10.94 6.48
CA THR A 15 7.85 11.71 5.25
C THR A 15 6.51 12.22 4.70
N THR A 16 6.53 13.31 3.95
CA THR A 16 5.37 13.81 3.20
C THR A 16 5.29 13.23 1.78
N LYS A 17 6.30 12.46 1.35
CA LYS A 17 6.30 11.78 0.05
C LYS A 17 5.47 10.50 0.08
N GLY A 18 4.65 10.28 -0.94
CA GLY A 18 3.81 9.07 -1.05
C GLY A 18 2.43 9.20 -0.40
N ARG A 19 2.04 10.39 0.04
CA ARG A 19 0.67 10.71 0.52
C ARG A 19 0.26 9.77 1.67
N GLU A 20 -0.92 9.16 1.60
CA GLU A 20 -1.44 8.23 2.62
C GLU A 20 -0.52 7.05 2.91
N ALA A 21 0.24 6.58 1.92
CA ALA A 21 1.13 5.44 2.11
C ALA A 21 2.21 5.74 3.16
N ALA A 22 2.63 7.01 3.27
CA ALA A 22 3.59 7.44 4.27
C ALA A 22 2.99 7.32 5.68
N ALA A 23 1.73 7.73 5.86
CA ALA A 23 1.05 7.61 7.15
C ALA A 23 0.87 6.13 7.55
N PHE A 24 0.44 5.29 6.60
CA PHE A 24 0.20 3.86 6.86
C PHE A 24 1.48 3.13 7.23
N LEU A 25 2.55 3.35 6.46
CA LEU A 25 3.83 2.70 6.72
C LEU A 25 4.49 3.24 7.99
N SER A 26 4.32 4.52 8.31
CA SER A 26 4.79 5.11 9.59
C SER A 26 4.14 4.40 10.77
N TYR A 27 2.81 4.22 10.71
CA TYR A 27 2.09 3.48 11.73
C TYR A 27 2.63 2.05 11.89
N VAL A 28 2.86 1.32 10.79
CA VAL A 28 3.40 -0.05 10.87
C VAL A 28 4.79 -0.05 11.50
N VAL A 29 5.67 0.88 11.12
CA VAL A 29 7.04 0.97 11.64
C VAL A 29 7.08 1.34 13.13
N ASP A 30 6.27 2.30 13.54
CA ASP A 30 6.29 2.86 14.90
C ASP A 30 5.61 1.94 15.91
N TYR A 31 4.53 1.27 15.50
CA TYR A 31 3.73 0.44 16.39
C TYR A 31 3.97 -1.07 16.22
N TYR A 32 4.93 -1.50 15.39
CA TYR A 32 5.20 -2.90 15.05
C TYR A 32 5.13 -3.89 16.24
N ASP A 33 5.79 -3.53 17.34
CA ASP A 33 5.89 -4.38 18.55
C ASP A 33 4.63 -4.35 19.44
N VAL A 34 3.74 -3.39 19.21
CA VAL A 34 2.51 -3.17 20.00
C VAL A 34 1.24 -3.12 19.12
N LEU A 35 1.30 -3.69 17.91
CA LEU A 35 0.17 -3.70 16.98
C LEU A 35 -1.10 -4.31 17.63
N PRO A 36 -2.27 -3.65 17.47
CA PRO A 36 -3.54 -4.23 17.87
C PRO A 36 -3.83 -5.48 17.02
N ARG A 37 -4.82 -6.28 17.42
CA ARG A 37 -5.16 -7.51 16.68
C ARG A 37 -5.46 -7.25 15.20
N TYR A 38 -6.17 -6.16 14.93
CA TYR A 38 -6.54 -5.71 13.60
C TYR A 38 -6.10 -4.27 13.41
N SER A 39 -5.38 -4.01 12.31
CA SER A 39 -5.08 -2.66 11.84
C SER A 39 -5.89 -2.41 10.58
N ILE A 40 -6.68 -1.34 10.57
CA ILE A 40 -7.58 -0.98 9.47
C ILE A 40 -7.09 0.35 8.89
N PHE A 41 -6.80 0.33 7.60
CA PHE A 41 -6.25 1.46 6.87
C PHE A 41 -7.34 1.98 5.93
N VAL A 42 -7.73 3.25 6.11
CA VAL A 42 -8.77 3.92 5.32
C VAL A 42 -8.41 5.39 5.11
N HIS A 43 -8.96 6.02 4.08
CA HIS A 43 -8.89 7.47 3.94
C HIS A 43 -9.83 8.14 4.96
N GLY A 44 -9.44 9.30 5.50
CA GLY A 44 -10.12 9.92 6.65
C GLY A 44 -11.52 10.50 6.39
N GLY A 45 -11.88 10.80 5.14
CA GLY A 45 -13.23 11.30 4.81
C GLY A 45 -14.28 10.18 4.86
N ASP A 46 -15.53 10.50 5.20
CA ASP A 46 -16.60 9.48 5.17
C ASP A 46 -16.95 9.08 3.73
N LYS A 47 -17.10 10.07 2.83
CA LYS A 47 -17.33 9.84 1.39
C LYS A 47 -16.04 9.45 0.68
N GLN A 48 -15.88 8.17 0.38
CA GLN A 48 -14.75 7.61 -0.37
C GLN A 48 -15.23 6.96 -1.65
N ARG A 49 -14.86 7.55 -2.80
CA ARG A 49 -15.08 6.99 -4.14
C ARG A 49 -14.40 5.62 -4.34
N HIS A 50 -13.53 5.26 -3.40
CA HIS A 50 -12.77 4.01 -3.36
C HIS A 50 -13.47 2.87 -2.61
N ASN A 51 -14.65 3.12 -2.02
CA ASN A 51 -15.48 2.10 -1.36
C ASN A 51 -16.66 1.68 -2.23
N ASP A 52 -16.97 0.38 -2.28
CA ASP A 52 -18.08 -0.12 -3.12
C ASP A 52 -19.46 0.01 -2.45
N LEU A 53 -19.51 -0.05 -1.12
CA LEU A 53 -20.76 0.09 -0.36
C LEU A 53 -21.04 1.58 -0.08
N LEU A 54 -21.91 2.15 -0.91
CA LEU A 54 -22.46 3.51 -0.78
C LEU A 54 -21.42 4.63 -0.68
N TYR A 55 -20.15 4.32 -0.95
CA TYR A 55 -19.01 5.20 -0.81
C TYR A 55 -18.79 5.71 0.63
N LEU A 56 -19.27 5.03 1.69
CA LEU A 56 -19.23 5.52 3.08
C LEU A 56 -18.46 4.61 4.02
N ASN A 57 -17.40 5.12 4.65
CA ASN A 57 -16.67 4.39 5.69
C ASN A 57 -17.56 4.08 6.90
N SER A 58 -18.48 4.98 7.25
CA SER A 58 -19.45 4.83 8.35
C SER A 58 -20.39 3.62 8.21
N GLN A 59 -20.55 3.09 7.01
CA GLN A 59 -21.36 1.89 6.76
C GLN A 59 -20.52 0.64 6.52
N LEU A 60 -19.30 0.82 5.99
CA LEU A 60 -18.37 -0.28 5.73
C LEU A 60 -17.80 -0.88 7.02
N LEU A 61 -17.25 -0.03 7.90
CA LEU A 61 -16.50 -0.46 9.07
C LEU A 61 -17.35 -1.26 10.08
N PRO A 62 -18.62 -0.90 10.39
CA PRO A 62 -19.45 -1.69 11.29
C PRO A 62 -19.78 -3.10 10.77
N ASN A 63 -19.70 -3.30 9.44
CA ASN A 63 -19.99 -4.57 8.79
C ASN A 63 -18.73 -5.41 8.51
N LEU A 64 -17.54 -4.91 8.87
CA LEU A 64 -16.28 -5.61 8.67
C LEU A 64 -16.24 -6.88 9.51
N ARG A 65 -16.21 -8.03 8.84
CA ARG A 65 -16.18 -9.32 9.52
C ARG A 65 -14.76 -9.65 9.93
N HIS A 66 -14.45 -9.52 11.22
CA HIS A 66 -13.15 -9.90 11.77
C HIS A 66 -12.75 -11.35 11.44
N ALA A 67 -13.71 -12.27 11.35
CA ALA A 67 -13.46 -13.65 10.93
C ALA A 67 -12.84 -13.77 9.52
N ALA A 68 -13.17 -12.86 8.59
CA ALA A 68 -12.55 -12.84 7.27
C ALA A 68 -11.07 -12.40 7.36
N ILE A 69 -10.77 -11.46 8.26
CA ILE A 69 -9.40 -11.00 8.52
C ILE A 69 -8.59 -12.09 9.23
N ASP A 70 -9.19 -12.80 10.19
CA ASP A 70 -8.55 -13.94 10.85
C ASP A 70 -8.20 -15.05 9.85
N ALA A 71 -9.10 -15.34 8.89
CA ALA A 71 -8.90 -16.39 7.89
C ALA A 71 -7.87 -16.01 6.81
N ALA A 72 -7.92 -14.79 6.28
CA ALA A 72 -7.06 -14.37 5.17
C ALA A 72 -5.75 -13.70 5.64
N GLY A 73 -5.76 -13.08 6.83
CA GLY A 73 -4.69 -12.24 7.37
C GLY A 73 -4.63 -10.83 6.75
N TYR A 74 -5.07 -10.67 5.50
CA TYR A 74 -5.20 -9.39 4.79
C TYR A 74 -6.50 -9.42 3.97
N VAL A 75 -7.29 -8.35 4.05
CA VAL A 75 -8.54 -8.21 3.30
C VAL A 75 -8.63 -6.79 2.75
N ASN A 76 -8.79 -6.64 1.44
CA ASN A 76 -9.16 -5.36 0.85
C ASN A 76 -10.62 -5.04 1.25
N LEU A 77 -10.89 -3.81 1.70
CA LEU A 77 -12.24 -3.39 2.10
C LEU A 77 -13.15 -3.16 0.89
N ARG A 78 -12.56 -3.15 -0.30
CA ARG A 78 -13.24 -3.13 -1.58
C ARG A 78 -13.47 -4.57 -2.07
N CYS A 79 -14.70 -4.83 -2.51
CA CYS A 79 -15.18 -6.07 -3.12
C CYS A 79 -15.11 -6.06 -4.65
N ASP A 80 -15.21 -4.89 -5.30
CA ASP A 80 -15.14 -4.76 -6.75
C ASP A 80 -13.71 -4.96 -7.25
N THR A 81 -13.56 -5.86 -8.22
CA THR A 81 -12.30 -6.29 -8.79
C THR A 81 -11.73 -5.32 -9.82
N ILE A 82 -12.51 -4.32 -10.25
CA ILE A 82 -12.08 -3.33 -11.26
C ILE A 82 -11.94 -1.95 -10.63
N PRO A 83 -10.78 -1.28 -10.68
CA PRO A 83 -9.56 -1.70 -11.38
C PRO A 83 -8.68 -2.62 -10.52
N GLY A 84 -7.69 -3.25 -11.17
CA GLY A 84 -6.56 -3.90 -10.50
C GLY A 84 -6.49 -5.43 -10.60
N CYS A 85 -7.64 -6.11 -10.68
CA CYS A 85 -7.69 -7.55 -10.96
C CYS A 85 -8.06 -7.82 -12.43
N PRO A 86 -7.53 -8.91 -13.03
CA PRO A 86 -6.53 -9.82 -12.46
C PRO A 86 -5.11 -9.27 -12.54
N VAL A 87 -4.83 -8.27 -13.38
CA VAL A 87 -3.50 -7.68 -13.54
C VAL A 87 -3.60 -6.16 -13.48
N ALA A 88 -2.93 -5.57 -12.49
CA ALA A 88 -2.81 -4.13 -12.31
C ALA A 88 -1.55 -3.58 -12.99
N VAL A 89 -0.44 -4.34 -12.92
CA VAL A 89 0.87 -3.95 -13.44
C VAL A 89 1.60 -5.17 -13.98
N THR A 90 2.31 -4.98 -15.09
CA THR A 90 3.26 -5.93 -15.68
C THR A 90 4.68 -5.36 -15.52
N PRO A 91 5.40 -5.65 -14.42
CA PRO A 91 6.64 -4.94 -14.06
C PRO A 91 7.75 -4.94 -15.12
N HIS A 92 7.75 -5.95 -16.00
CA HIS A 92 8.74 -6.12 -17.06
C HIS A 92 8.26 -5.66 -18.44
N ASP A 93 6.97 -5.38 -18.61
CA ASP A 93 6.34 -5.06 -19.88
C ASP A 93 5.75 -3.65 -19.83
N PHE A 94 6.58 -2.63 -20.06
CA PHE A 94 6.18 -1.22 -20.15
C PHE A 94 6.26 -0.71 -21.60
N THR A 95 5.45 0.30 -21.92
CA THR A 95 5.39 0.85 -23.27
C THR A 95 6.55 1.81 -23.54
N LYS A 96 6.80 2.13 -24.83
CA LYS A 96 7.75 3.19 -25.20
C LYS A 96 7.36 4.56 -24.63
N GLU A 97 6.06 4.80 -24.45
CA GLU A 97 5.57 6.05 -23.85
C GLU A 97 5.90 6.13 -22.36
N ASP A 98 5.73 5.04 -21.62
CA ASP A 98 6.13 4.95 -20.21
C ASP A 98 7.63 5.22 -20.07
N ALA A 99 8.44 4.63 -20.95
CA ALA A 99 9.90 4.80 -20.96
C ALA A 99 10.35 6.23 -21.29
N ALA A 100 9.58 6.96 -22.11
CA ALA A 100 9.88 8.34 -22.46
C ALA A 100 9.67 9.31 -21.29
N LYS A 101 8.80 8.95 -20.35
CA LYS A 101 8.49 9.77 -19.16
C LYS A 101 9.50 9.47 -18.05
N LYS A 102 10.43 10.41 -17.83
CA LYS A 102 11.57 10.26 -16.89
C LYS A 102 11.20 9.76 -15.49
N LEU A 103 10.02 10.07 -14.97
CA LEU A 103 9.57 9.72 -13.62
C LEU A 103 8.37 8.76 -13.60
N ASP A 104 8.02 8.13 -14.72
CA ASP A 104 6.90 7.17 -14.73
C ASP A 104 7.28 5.91 -13.93
N PRO A 105 6.50 5.55 -12.89
CA PRO A 105 6.79 4.38 -12.07
C PRO A 105 6.64 3.06 -12.85
N ARG A 106 5.87 3.00 -13.95
CA ARG A 106 5.70 1.77 -14.74
C ARG A 106 7.00 1.31 -15.37
N ALA A 107 7.75 2.23 -15.98
CA ALA A 107 9.03 1.94 -16.61
C ALA A 107 10.14 1.57 -15.60
N LYS A 108 9.92 1.84 -14.32
CA LYS A 108 10.88 1.55 -13.24
C LYS A 108 10.39 0.50 -12.26
N PHE A 109 9.23 -0.11 -12.53
CA PHE A 109 8.52 -0.89 -11.52
C PHE A 109 9.33 -2.09 -11.04
N ALA A 110 9.99 -2.82 -11.95
CA ALA A 110 10.83 -3.94 -11.57
C ALA A 110 12.01 -3.53 -10.67
N ALA A 111 12.67 -2.40 -10.97
CA ALA A 111 13.75 -1.87 -10.13
C ALA A 111 13.25 -1.39 -8.77
N ILE A 112 12.10 -0.71 -8.74
CA ILE A 112 11.44 -0.27 -7.51
C ILE A 112 11.07 -1.48 -6.64
N TYR A 113 10.45 -2.50 -7.23
CA TYR A 113 10.07 -3.73 -6.52
C TYR A 113 11.30 -4.42 -5.93
N ALA A 114 12.35 -4.60 -6.72
CA ALA A 114 13.61 -5.20 -6.29
C ALA A 114 14.21 -4.46 -5.08
N GLU A 115 14.21 -3.13 -5.09
CA GLU A 115 14.68 -2.32 -3.97
C GLU A 115 13.78 -2.43 -2.72
N LEU A 116 12.46 -2.34 -2.89
CA LEU A 116 11.49 -2.44 -1.79
C LEU A 116 11.57 -3.77 -1.06
N PHE A 117 11.67 -4.87 -1.81
CA PHE A 117 11.65 -6.23 -1.26
C PHE A 117 13.05 -6.82 -1.05
N ASN A 118 14.12 -6.09 -1.43
CA ASN A 118 15.50 -6.56 -1.37
C ASN A 118 15.70 -7.90 -2.10
N VAL A 119 15.20 -7.97 -3.34
CA VAL A 119 15.29 -9.13 -4.23
C VAL A 119 15.98 -8.73 -5.53
N SER A 120 16.44 -9.70 -6.31
CA SER A 120 16.96 -9.44 -7.66
C SER A 120 15.85 -9.11 -8.65
N ILE A 121 16.19 -8.45 -9.76
CA ILE A 121 15.23 -8.17 -10.86
C ILE A 121 14.61 -9.47 -11.41
N ALA A 122 15.35 -10.57 -11.40
CA ALA A 122 14.87 -11.87 -11.89
C ALA A 122 13.76 -12.47 -11.00
N GLU A 123 13.71 -12.09 -9.72
CA GLU A 123 12.70 -12.55 -8.76
C GLU A 123 11.43 -11.68 -8.78
N VAL A 124 11.44 -10.56 -9.51
CA VAL A 124 10.27 -9.68 -9.64
C VAL A 124 9.17 -10.42 -10.42
N PRO A 125 7.94 -10.54 -9.88
CA PRO A 125 6.84 -11.20 -10.57
C PRO A 125 6.52 -10.56 -11.93
N ARG A 126 6.08 -11.38 -12.89
CA ARG A 126 5.63 -10.89 -14.21
C ARG A 126 4.35 -10.07 -14.14
N ASN A 127 3.46 -10.43 -13.22
CA ASN A 127 2.18 -9.77 -13.02
C ASN A 127 2.00 -9.43 -11.54
N ILE A 128 1.53 -8.21 -11.30
CA ILE A 128 1.05 -7.76 -10.00
C ILE A 128 -0.44 -7.45 -10.17
N GLY A 129 -1.27 -8.06 -9.33
CA GLY A 129 -2.72 -7.98 -9.40
C GLY A 129 -3.32 -8.00 -8.01
N GLY A 130 -4.32 -7.17 -7.80
CA GLY A 130 -5.00 -7.05 -6.52
C GLY A 130 -6.06 -5.98 -6.62
N VAL A 131 -7.11 -6.10 -5.81
CA VAL A 131 -8.17 -5.10 -5.77
C VAL A 131 -7.54 -3.74 -5.46
N CYS A 132 -7.88 -2.74 -6.27
CA CYS A 132 -7.34 -1.39 -6.15
C CYS A 132 -7.71 -0.72 -4.81
N CYS A 133 -7.02 0.39 -4.57
CA CYS A 133 -7.20 1.37 -3.50
C CYS A 133 -6.49 0.98 -2.20
N ALA A 134 -6.07 1.99 -1.46
CA ALA A 134 -5.38 1.82 -0.18
C ALA A 134 -6.39 1.72 0.98
N GLN A 135 -7.42 0.87 0.85
CA GLN A 135 -8.39 0.60 1.92
C GLN A 135 -8.42 -0.90 2.24
N PHE A 136 -7.85 -1.30 3.36
CA PHE A 136 -7.68 -2.71 3.70
C PHE A 136 -7.59 -2.91 5.22
N ALA A 137 -7.82 -4.13 5.66
CA ALA A 137 -7.64 -4.55 7.04
C ALA A 137 -6.64 -5.71 7.11
N VAL A 138 -5.77 -5.67 8.13
CA VAL A 138 -4.68 -6.64 8.28
C VAL A 138 -4.64 -7.15 9.72
N HIS A 139 -4.46 -8.45 9.87
CA HIS A 139 -4.20 -9.05 11.18
C HIS A 139 -2.76 -8.76 11.62
N ARG A 140 -2.55 -8.57 12.93
CA ARG A 140 -1.21 -8.29 13.49
C ARG A 140 -0.17 -9.34 13.10
N ASP A 141 -0.57 -10.61 13.11
CA ASP A 141 0.34 -11.72 12.83
C ASP A 141 0.76 -11.72 11.37
N ARG A 142 -0.12 -11.29 10.45
CA ARG A 142 0.19 -11.11 9.04
C ARG A 142 1.22 -9.99 8.84
N ILE A 143 1.08 -8.86 9.53
CA ILE A 143 2.10 -7.79 9.52
C ILE A 143 3.44 -8.31 10.04
N ARG A 144 3.42 -9.11 11.12
CA ARG A 144 4.63 -9.63 11.77
C ARG A 144 5.35 -10.75 11.03
N GLN A 145 4.71 -11.37 10.04
CA GLN A 145 5.38 -12.33 9.16
C GLN A 145 6.54 -11.68 8.38
N ARG A 146 6.44 -10.38 8.09
CA ARG A 146 7.53 -9.60 7.52
C ARG A 146 8.33 -8.93 8.64
N PRO A 147 9.67 -9.04 8.67
CA PRO A 147 10.48 -8.38 9.69
C PRO A 147 10.34 -6.85 9.67
N ARG A 148 10.38 -6.21 10.84
CA ARG A 148 10.32 -4.74 10.99
C ARG A 148 11.30 -4.01 10.06
N GLY A 149 12.51 -4.54 9.89
CA GLY A 149 13.55 -3.96 9.05
C GLY A 149 13.15 -3.77 7.58
N ASP A 150 12.25 -4.62 7.07
CA ASP A 150 11.73 -4.46 5.71
C ASP A 150 10.79 -3.26 5.59
N TYR A 151 9.91 -3.06 6.56
CA TYR A 151 9.04 -1.87 6.59
C TYR A 151 9.86 -0.59 6.73
N VAL A 152 10.93 -0.61 7.53
CA VAL A 152 11.88 0.52 7.64
C VAL A 152 12.58 0.80 6.31
N ARG A 153 13.01 -0.24 5.58
CA ARG A 153 13.60 -0.09 4.24
C ARG A 153 12.60 0.53 3.25
N MET A 154 11.35 0.05 3.24
CA MET A 154 10.29 0.61 2.40
C MET A 154 10.03 2.09 2.74
N MET A 155 10.03 2.45 4.03
CA MET A 155 9.87 3.84 4.48
C MET A 155 11.04 4.71 4.02
N HIS A 156 12.26 4.20 4.16
CA HIS A 156 13.45 4.89 3.68
C HIS A 156 13.41 5.11 2.16
N TRP A 157 12.98 4.11 1.38
CA TRP A 157 12.75 4.25 -0.06
C TRP A 157 11.76 5.38 -0.35
N MET A 158 10.60 5.41 0.33
CA MET A 158 9.59 6.45 0.13
C MET A 158 10.15 7.86 0.40
N ALA A 159 10.96 8.02 1.44
CA ALA A 159 11.56 9.30 1.80
C ALA A 159 12.65 9.74 0.79
N MET A 160 13.47 8.80 0.32
CA MET A 160 14.73 9.12 -0.34
C MET A 160 14.72 8.93 -1.86
N THR A 161 13.81 8.12 -2.39
CA THR A 161 13.79 7.77 -3.81
C THR A 161 13.66 9.00 -4.70
N ARG A 162 14.35 8.93 -5.84
CA ARG A 162 14.27 9.88 -6.97
C ARG A 162 13.80 9.17 -8.24
N GLN A 163 13.35 7.93 -8.13
CA GLN A 163 12.90 7.13 -9.26
C GLN A 163 11.56 7.64 -9.80
N THR A 164 10.69 8.13 -8.92
CA THR A 164 9.38 8.69 -9.29
C THR A 164 9.04 9.87 -8.37
N ASP A 165 7.95 10.56 -8.65
CA ASP A 165 7.47 11.67 -7.83
C ASP A 165 6.60 11.19 -6.66
N THR A 166 6.10 12.13 -5.84
CA THR A 166 5.25 11.79 -4.67
C THR A 166 3.98 11.03 -5.06
N PHE A 167 3.43 11.28 -6.25
CA PHE A 167 2.24 10.58 -6.73
C PHE A 167 2.60 9.15 -7.12
N GLY A 168 3.68 8.96 -7.87
CA GLY A 168 4.17 7.64 -8.28
C GLY A 168 4.57 6.77 -7.10
N ILE A 169 5.13 7.34 -6.03
CA ILE A 169 5.41 6.61 -4.78
C ILE A 169 4.10 6.04 -4.20
N GLY A 170 3.07 6.87 -4.05
CA GLY A 170 1.76 6.44 -3.55
C GLY A 170 1.12 5.37 -4.44
N TRP A 171 1.18 5.58 -5.76
CA TRP A 171 0.65 4.64 -6.75
C TRP A 171 1.35 3.27 -6.69
N VAL A 172 2.68 3.24 -6.56
CA VAL A 172 3.44 1.99 -6.39
C VAL A 172 2.99 1.25 -5.13
N MET A 173 2.89 1.95 -4.00
CA MET A 173 2.46 1.33 -2.74
C MET A 173 1.03 0.78 -2.82
N GLU A 174 0.12 1.50 -3.49
CA GLU A 174 -1.24 1.04 -3.74
C GLU A 174 -1.27 -0.30 -4.49
N LYS A 175 -0.36 -0.51 -5.45
CA LYS A 175 -0.27 -1.78 -6.19
C LYS A 175 0.38 -2.91 -5.40
N LEU A 176 1.01 -2.61 -4.27
CA LEU A 176 1.86 -3.55 -3.54
C LEU A 176 1.38 -3.86 -2.13
N TRP A 177 0.31 -3.24 -1.61
CA TRP A 177 -0.10 -3.46 -0.22
C TRP A 177 -0.25 -4.93 0.16
N HIS A 178 -0.93 -5.72 -0.67
CA HIS A 178 -1.09 -7.15 -0.44
C HIS A 178 0.28 -7.87 -0.40
N VAL A 179 1.22 -7.53 -1.28
CA VAL A 179 2.59 -8.08 -1.30
C VAL A 179 3.43 -7.60 -0.11
N VAL A 180 3.28 -6.34 0.30
CA VAL A 180 3.90 -5.76 1.50
C VAL A 180 3.50 -6.57 2.74
N PHE A 181 2.25 -7.04 2.79
CA PHE A 181 1.78 -7.93 3.85
C PHE A 181 1.97 -9.43 3.56
N GLY A 182 2.69 -9.81 2.50
CA GLY A 182 3.05 -11.21 2.24
C GLY A 182 1.94 -12.05 1.61
N MET A 183 1.01 -11.43 0.92
CA MET A 183 0.09 -12.12 0.01
C MET A 183 0.76 -12.40 -1.34
N GLU A 184 0.17 -13.29 -2.14
CA GLU A 184 0.65 -13.59 -3.50
C GLU A 184 0.65 -12.35 -4.40
N SER A 185 1.48 -12.35 -5.45
CA SER A 185 1.61 -11.20 -6.35
C SER A 185 0.33 -10.88 -7.12
N VAL A 186 -0.53 -11.87 -7.33
CA VAL A 186 -1.88 -11.77 -7.91
C VAL A 186 -2.87 -12.36 -6.90
N GLN A 187 -3.89 -11.59 -6.50
CA GLN A 187 -4.99 -12.04 -5.63
C GLN A 187 -6.22 -12.47 -6.43
#